data_AF-A0AB74R307-F1
#
_entry.id   AF-A0AB74R307-F1
#
_cell.length_a   1.000
_cell.length_b   1.000
_cell.length_c   1.000
_cell.angle_alpha   90.00
_cell.angle_beta   90.00
_cell.angle_gamma   90.00
#
_symmetry.space_group_name_H-M   'P 1'
#
loop_
_entity.id
_entity.type
_entity.pdbx_description
1 polymer ?
#
loop_
_entity_poly.entity_id
_entity_poly.type
_entity_poly.pdbx_seq_one_letter_code
_entity_poly.pdbx_strand_id
1 'polypeptide(L)'
;MLNNKIIKSKKASYKGVLDLTIIDKVRVGESNVNKENDCRFRDEVIKEAIESAEIKKNEILEEAKMNAQNIEKQAYEKGYSQGQKNGYEDGYKESYDEYTQKAKDEADFIKNQADLILLQANEKMTEYIKEKNKEIVRLAINMASSVLKKHFEDEESMSDLLKQIIQDYEGSSSFIVRCNSFYKDNIEKEFELFKEETSLKSSVFVIADDSIDKGNAIIQKENGRIIVGIDCAMEKLKEELLGE
;
A
#
# COMPACT_ATOMS: atom_id res chain seq x y z
N MET A 1 28.11 29.36 -39.43
CA MET A 1 28.08 28.53 -40.66
C MET A 1 26.86 27.63 -40.61
N LEU A 2 25.83 27.88 -41.42
CA LEU A 2 24.88 26.83 -41.82
C LEU A 2 24.25 27.24 -43.16
N ASN A 3 24.47 26.38 -44.15
CA ASN A 3 24.15 26.52 -45.56
C ASN A 3 22.64 26.59 -45.81
N ASN A 4 22.13 27.74 -46.25
CA ASN A 4 20.83 27.79 -46.92
C ASN A 4 21.00 27.35 -48.38
N LYS A 5 20.79 26.05 -48.63
CA LYS A 5 20.62 25.51 -49.98
C LYS A 5 19.35 26.10 -50.60
N ILE A 6 19.53 27.08 -51.48
CA ILE A 6 18.46 27.60 -52.34
C ILE A 6 18.08 26.48 -53.32
N ILE A 7 16.86 25.96 -53.21
CA ILE A 7 16.30 25.05 -54.21
C ILE A 7 15.99 25.89 -55.46
N LYS A 8 16.90 25.89 -56.44
CA LYS A 8 16.62 26.43 -57.78
C LYS A 8 15.64 25.50 -58.49
N SER A 9 14.36 25.87 -58.57
CA SER A 9 13.44 25.19 -59.47
C SER A 9 13.84 25.50 -60.93
N LYS A 10 14.35 24.48 -61.61
CA LYS A 10 14.50 24.47 -63.08
C LYS A 10 13.10 24.40 -63.69
N LYS A 11 12.83 25.32 -64.62
CA LYS A 11 11.59 25.52 -65.42
C LYS A 11 10.57 26.51 -64.85
N ALA A 12 10.94 27.78 -64.76
CA ALA A 12 10.02 28.84 -65.11
C ALA A 12 10.24 29.16 -66.60
N SER A 13 9.38 28.62 -67.46
CA SER A 13 9.37 28.97 -68.89
C SER A 13 8.62 30.29 -69.03
N TYR A 14 9.33 31.42 -69.03
CA TYR A 14 8.76 32.70 -69.43
C TYR A 14 8.43 32.66 -70.92
N LYS A 15 7.19 32.30 -71.27
CA LYS A 15 6.63 32.50 -72.62
C LYS A 15 5.93 33.84 -72.64
N GLY A 16 6.72 34.87 -72.92
CA GLY A 16 6.23 36.23 -73.13
C GLY A 16 7.18 36.98 -74.06
N VAL A 17 7.35 36.48 -75.29
CA VAL A 17 7.86 37.30 -76.38
C VAL A 17 6.63 37.78 -77.13
N LEU A 18 6.30 39.07 -77.04
CA LEU A 18 5.40 39.70 -78.01
C LEU A 18 6.19 39.85 -79.31
N ASP A 19 5.85 39.06 -80.32
CA ASP A 19 6.37 39.23 -81.67
C ASP A 19 5.59 40.40 -82.32
N LEU A 20 6.29 41.52 -82.55
CA LEU A 20 5.74 42.77 -83.09
C LEU A 20 6.03 42.89 -84.59
N THR A 21 5.92 41.79 -85.34
CA THR A 21 6.23 41.73 -86.78
C THR A 21 5.00 41.82 -87.68
N ILE A 22 4.17 42.88 -87.59
CA ILE A 22 3.31 43.31 -88.71
C ILE A 22 3.17 44.83 -88.75
N ILE A 23 4.28 45.54 -89.00
CA ILE A 23 4.25 46.88 -89.61
C ILE A 23 5.38 46.92 -90.64
N ASP A 24 5.09 46.46 -91.87
CA ASP A 24 5.67 46.98 -93.12
C ASP A 24 5.22 46.14 -94.31
N LYS A 25 4.12 46.55 -94.93
CA LYS A 25 3.92 46.37 -96.37
C LYS A 25 3.58 47.71 -96.97
N VAL A 26 4.64 48.45 -97.31
CA VAL A 26 4.61 49.68 -98.11
C VAL A 26 4.04 49.37 -99.50
N ARG A 27 3.04 50.17 -99.90
CA ARG A 27 2.39 50.23 -101.22
C ARG A 27 3.39 50.49 -102.34
N VAL A 28 3.29 49.75 -103.45
CA VAL A 28 3.83 50.13 -104.77
C VAL A 28 2.66 50.19 -105.75
N GLY A 29 2.46 51.34 -106.41
CA GLY A 29 1.61 51.47 -107.60
C GLY A 29 0.36 52.35 -107.49
N GLU A 30 0.55 53.62 -107.81
CA GLU A 30 -0.36 54.59 -108.46
C GLU A 30 -1.81 54.84 -107.97
N SER A 31 -1.96 56.05 -107.39
CA SER A 31 -2.95 57.07 -107.75
C SER A 31 -4.42 56.66 -107.87
N ASN A 32 -5.09 56.51 -106.72
CA ASN A 32 -6.31 57.27 -106.43
C ASN A 32 -6.69 57.14 -104.94
N VAL A 33 -7.23 58.23 -104.42
CA VAL A 33 -7.52 58.53 -103.01
C VAL A 33 -8.28 57.41 -102.28
N ASN A 34 -7.71 56.88 -101.18
CA ASN A 34 -8.37 56.94 -99.86
C ASN A 34 -7.36 56.72 -98.71
N LYS A 35 -6.88 57.81 -98.08
CA LYS A 35 -5.98 57.76 -96.89
C LYS A 35 -6.69 57.23 -95.64
N GLU A 36 -8.01 57.20 -95.62
CA GLU A 36 -8.80 56.70 -94.48
C GLU A 36 -8.70 55.17 -94.31
N ASN A 37 -8.48 54.41 -95.39
CA ASN A 37 -8.56 52.95 -95.34
C ASN A 37 -7.31 52.27 -94.74
N ASP A 38 -6.15 52.93 -94.76
CA ASP A 38 -4.87 52.37 -94.29
C ASP A 38 -4.66 52.64 -92.77
N CYS A 39 -5.12 53.79 -92.29
CA CYS A 39 -5.18 54.11 -90.86
C CYS A 39 -6.19 53.22 -90.13
N ARG A 40 -7.38 53.00 -90.74
CA ARG A 40 -8.43 52.13 -90.18
C ARG A 40 -7.95 50.69 -89.98
N PHE A 41 -7.20 50.13 -90.94
CA PHE A 41 -6.69 48.76 -90.84
C PHE A 41 -5.66 48.57 -89.72
N ARG A 42 -4.77 49.57 -89.52
CA ARG A 42 -3.74 49.54 -88.47
C ARG A 42 -4.32 49.75 -87.06
N ASP A 43 -5.37 50.58 -86.96
CA ASP A 43 -6.13 50.74 -85.72
C ASP A 43 -6.92 49.47 -85.37
N GLU A 44 -7.43 48.74 -86.37
CA GLU A 44 -8.12 47.44 -86.18
C GLU A 44 -7.19 46.36 -85.61
N VAL A 45 -5.98 46.22 -86.17
CA VAL A 45 -4.98 45.23 -85.70
C VAL A 45 -4.49 45.56 -84.29
N ILE A 46 -4.28 46.84 -83.96
CA ILE A 46 -3.89 47.25 -82.60
C ILE A 46 -5.02 46.99 -81.61
N LYS A 47 -6.27 47.27 -82.00
CA LYS A 47 -7.44 47.00 -81.19
C LYS A 47 -7.60 45.51 -80.90
N GLU A 48 -7.43 44.65 -81.91
CA GLU A 48 -7.46 43.19 -81.76
C GLU A 48 -6.31 42.67 -80.87
N ALA A 49 -5.11 43.25 -81.01
CA ALA A 49 -3.96 42.91 -80.15
C ALA A 49 -4.20 43.29 -78.68
N ILE A 50 -4.79 44.46 -78.41
CA ILE A 50 -5.15 44.90 -77.05
C ILE A 50 -6.25 44.00 -76.48
N GLU A 51 -7.30 43.72 -77.26
CA GLU A 51 -8.40 42.86 -76.84
C GLU A 51 -7.92 41.43 -76.53
N SER A 52 -7.05 40.87 -77.37
CA SER A 52 -6.44 39.55 -77.12
C SER A 52 -5.50 39.54 -75.90
N ALA A 53 -4.79 40.63 -75.62
CA ALA A 53 -3.96 40.77 -74.44
C ALA A 53 -4.79 40.92 -73.16
N GLU A 54 -5.93 41.63 -73.23
CA GLU A 54 -6.89 41.74 -72.13
C GLU A 54 -7.56 40.40 -71.82
N ILE A 55 -7.96 39.64 -72.84
CA ILE A 55 -8.49 38.28 -72.69
C ILE A 55 -7.45 37.40 -71.99
N LYS A 56 -6.21 37.34 -72.49
CA LYS A 56 -5.14 36.54 -71.87
C LYS A 56 -4.80 36.98 -70.45
N LYS A 57 -4.81 38.28 -70.16
CA LYS A 57 -4.61 38.80 -68.80
C LYS A 57 -5.70 38.30 -67.86
N ASN A 58 -6.95 38.36 -68.31
CA ASN A 58 -8.10 37.92 -67.52
C ASN A 58 -8.06 36.39 -67.32
N GLU A 59 -7.70 35.62 -68.35
CA GLU A 59 -7.49 34.17 -68.24
C GLU A 59 -6.42 33.82 -67.19
N ILE A 60 -5.25 34.46 -67.23
CA ILE A 60 -4.17 34.24 -66.26
C ILE A 60 -4.60 34.64 -64.84
N LEU A 61 -5.34 35.75 -64.69
CA LEU A 61 -5.84 36.19 -63.39
C LEU A 61 -6.87 35.23 -62.81
N GLU A 62 -7.80 34.74 -63.62
CA GLU A 62 -8.80 33.76 -63.18
C GLU A 62 -8.15 32.41 -62.87
N GLU A 63 -7.18 31.97 -63.68
CA GLU A 63 -6.38 30.76 -63.39
C GLU A 63 -5.60 30.91 -62.08
N ALA A 64 -4.95 32.06 -61.86
CA ALA A 64 -4.21 32.32 -60.63
C ALA A 64 -5.13 32.35 -59.39
N LYS A 65 -6.34 32.93 -59.50
CA LYS A 65 -7.35 32.91 -58.42
C LYS A 65 -7.83 31.50 -58.13
N MET A 66 -8.19 30.71 -59.14
CA MET A 66 -8.61 29.32 -58.97
C MET A 66 -7.51 28.48 -58.34
N ASN A 67 -6.26 28.65 -58.79
CA ASN A 67 -5.11 27.97 -58.21
C ASN A 67 -4.87 28.37 -56.75
N ALA A 68 -4.97 29.66 -56.42
CA ALA A 68 -4.83 30.14 -55.05
C ALA A 68 -5.90 29.54 -54.12
N GLN A 69 -7.17 29.53 -54.54
CA GLN A 69 -8.27 28.93 -53.79
C GLN A 69 -8.07 27.41 -53.60
N ASN A 70 -7.61 26.71 -54.63
CA ASN A 70 -7.35 25.28 -54.54
C ASN A 70 -6.17 24.97 -53.59
N ILE A 71 -5.11 25.77 -53.64
CA ILE A 71 -3.96 25.65 -52.73
C ILE A 71 -4.41 25.91 -51.29
N GLU A 72 -5.21 26.96 -51.04
CA GLU A 72 -5.74 27.28 -49.72
C GLU A 72 -6.60 26.15 -49.16
N LYS A 73 -7.53 25.62 -49.97
CA LYS A 73 -8.36 24.48 -49.59
C LYS A 73 -7.52 23.25 -49.26
N GLN A 74 -6.56 22.90 -50.11
CA GLN A 74 -5.68 21.75 -49.87
C GLN A 74 -4.79 21.93 -48.64
N ALA A 75 -4.28 23.15 -48.40
CA ALA A 75 -3.47 23.45 -47.22
C ALA A 75 -4.31 23.37 -45.94
N TYR A 76 -5.54 23.88 -45.97
CA TYR A 76 -6.49 23.78 -44.86
C TYR A 76 -6.83 22.31 -44.55
N GLU A 77 -7.23 21.53 -45.56
CA GLU A 77 -7.58 20.11 -45.38
C GLU A 77 -6.40 19.30 -44.83
N LYS A 78 -5.20 19.51 -45.37
CA LYS A 78 -3.97 18.86 -44.87
C LYS A 78 -3.62 19.29 -43.46
N GLY A 79 -3.66 20.60 -43.17
CA GLY A 79 -3.37 21.14 -41.85
C GLY A 79 -4.37 20.66 -40.80
N TYR A 80 -5.66 20.64 -41.13
CA TYR A 80 -6.72 20.14 -40.27
C TYR A 80 -6.57 18.64 -40.01
N SER A 81 -6.37 17.83 -41.05
CA SER A 81 -6.19 16.38 -40.92
C SER A 81 -4.94 16.04 -40.10
N GLN A 82 -3.82 16.73 -40.36
CA GLN A 82 -2.59 16.53 -39.60
C GLN A 82 -2.74 16.98 -38.13
N GLY A 83 -3.37 18.14 -37.90
CA GLY A 83 -3.61 18.67 -36.56
C GLY A 83 -4.53 17.77 -35.74
N GLN A 84 -5.59 17.23 -36.36
CA GLN A 84 -6.49 16.28 -35.71
C GLN A 84 -5.76 14.98 -35.34
N LYS A 85 -4.94 14.44 -36.27
CA LYS A 85 -4.18 13.22 -36.01
C LYS A 85 -3.15 13.42 -34.90
N ASN A 86 -2.37 14.49 -34.96
CA ASN A 86 -1.36 14.80 -33.95
C ASN A 86 -2.01 15.07 -32.58
N GLY A 87 -3.05 15.89 -32.53
CA GLY A 87 -3.75 16.18 -31.27
C GLY A 87 -4.38 14.95 -30.63
N TYR A 88 -4.88 14.01 -31.45
CA TYR A 88 -5.37 12.73 -30.96
C TYR A 88 -4.24 11.84 -30.42
N GLU A 89 -3.14 11.69 -31.17
CA GLU A 89 -2.00 10.87 -30.74
C GLU A 89 -1.32 11.42 -29.48
N ASP A 90 -1.04 12.73 -29.44
CA ASP A 90 -0.42 13.40 -28.31
C ASP A 90 -1.33 13.35 -27.08
N GLY A 91 -2.61 13.71 -27.24
CA GLY A 91 -3.58 13.66 -26.14
C GLY A 91 -3.81 12.24 -25.62
N TYR A 92 -3.84 11.23 -26.50
CA TYR A 92 -3.95 9.83 -26.10
C TYR A 92 -2.72 9.39 -25.32
N LYS A 93 -1.51 9.69 -25.81
CA LYS A 93 -0.27 9.27 -25.18
C LYS A 93 -0.06 9.92 -23.81
N GLU A 94 -0.23 11.23 -23.72
CA GLU A 94 -0.07 11.99 -22.48
C GLU A 94 -1.08 11.50 -21.42
N SER A 95 -2.35 11.39 -21.81
CA SER A 95 -3.38 10.86 -20.91
C SER A 95 -3.07 9.41 -20.51
N TYR A 96 -2.72 8.55 -21.47
CA TYR A 96 -2.45 7.14 -21.19
C TYR A 96 -1.29 6.99 -20.20
N ASP A 97 -0.18 7.68 -20.40
CA ASP A 97 0.99 7.58 -19.54
C ASP A 97 0.70 8.15 -18.14
N GLU A 98 0.08 9.34 -18.05
CA GLU A 98 -0.24 9.98 -16.77
C GLU A 98 -1.26 9.19 -15.95
N TYR A 99 -2.39 8.79 -16.57
CA TYR A 99 -3.43 8.05 -15.87
C TYR A 99 -3.00 6.62 -15.53
N THR A 100 -2.18 5.99 -16.38
CA THR A 100 -1.64 4.66 -16.06
C THR A 100 -0.68 4.73 -14.88
N GLN A 101 0.19 5.74 -14.82
CA GLN A 101 1.11 5.89 -13.70
C GLN A 101 0.36 6.19 -12.40
N LYS A 102 -0.59 7.14 -12.42
CA LYS A 102 -1.44 7.43 -11.25
C LYS A 102 -2.21 6.21 -10.78
N ALA A 103 -2.78 5.43 -11.70
CA ALA A 103 -3.49 4.20 -11.36
C ALA A 103 -2.58 3.14 -10.73
N LYS A 104 -1.32 3.03 -11.20
CA LYS A 104 -0.33 2.15 -10.57
C LYS A 104 0.05 2.61 -9.17
N ASP A 105 0.34 3.90 -9.01
CA ASP A 105 0.71 4.46 -7.71
C ASP A 105 -0.42 4.31 -6.68
N GLU A 106 -1.67 4.55 -7.08
CA GLU A 106 -2.86 4.34 -6.25
C GLU A 106 -3.03 2.85 -5.92
N ALA A 107 -2.85 1.95 -6.90
CA ALA A 107 -2.95 0.52 -6.68
C ALA A 107 -1.87 0.00 -5.70
N ASP A 108 -0.62 0.47 -5.85
CA ASP A 108 0.48 0.14 -4.96
C ASP A 108 0.24 0.71 -3.56
N PHE A 109 -0.29 1.93 -3.45
CA PHE A 109 -0.69 2.52 -2.18
C PHE A 109 -1.76 1.67 -1.48
N ILE A 110 -2.83 1.30 -2.18
CA ILE A 110 -3.91 0.45 -1.65
C ILE A 110 -3.36 -0.91 -1.22
N LYS A 111 -2.48 -1.52 -2.02
CA LYS A 111 -1.86 -2.81 -1.70
C LYS A 111 -1.00 -2.71 -0.44
N ASN A 112 -0.13 -1.71 -0.35
CA ASN A 112 0.72 -1.49 0.82
C ASN A 112 -0.12 -1.26 2.09
N GLN A 113 -1.22 -0.52 1.98
CA GLN A 113 -2.15 -0.31 3.09
C GLN A 113 -2.85 -1.61 3.51
N ALA A 114 -3.27 -2.44 2.55
CA ALA A 114 -3.84 -3.74 2.83
C ALA A 114 -2.84 -4.67 3.53
N ASP A 115 -1.59 -4.71 3.08
CA ASP A 115 -0.52 -5.48 3.69
C ASP A 115 -0.23 -5.02 5.13
N LEU A 116 -0.23 -3.70 5.36
CA LEU A 116 -0.06 -3.13 6.70
C LEU A 116 -1.20 -3.52 7.64
N ILE A 117 -2.45 -3.44 7.17
CA ILE A 117 -3.63 -3.85 7.94
C ILE A 117 -3.55 -5.33 8.29
N LEU A 118 -3.15 -6.19 7.35
CA LEU A 118 -2.98 -7.62 7.58
C LEU A 118 -1.89 -7.90 8.63
N LEU A 119 -0.75 -7.20 8.56
CA LEU A 119 0.31 -7.34 9.55
C LEU A 119 -0.19 -6.96 10.95
N GLN A 120 -0.82 -5.80 11.08
CA GLN A 120 -1.38 -5.32 12.35
C GLN A 120 -2.49 -6.25 12.88
N ALA A 121 -3.31 -6.83 12.00
CA ALA A 121 -4.33 -7.79 12.40
C ALA A 121 -3.70 -9.07 12.96
N ASN A 122 -2.62 -9.57 12.35
CA ASN A 122 -1.88 -10.73 12.83
C ASN A 122 -1.20 -10.47 14.18
N GLU A 123 -0.59 -9.30 14.35
CA GLU A 123 0.00 -8.89 15.63
C GLU A 123 -1.06 -8.85 16.74
N LYS A 124 -2.18 -8.16 16.50
CA LYS A 124 -3.30 -8.11 17.45
C LYS A 124 -3.87 -9.49 17.77
N MET A 125 -4.00 -10.37 16.77
CA MET A 125 -4.47 -11.74 16.99
C MET A 125 -3.50 -12.53 17.87
N THR A 126 -2.20 -12.36 17.66
CA THR A 126 -1.15 -13.03 18.45
C THR A 126 -1.18 -12.57 19.91
N GLU A 127 -1.29 -11.25 20.13
CA GLU A 127 -1.44 -10.67 21.47
C GLU A 127 -2.71 -11.17 22.15
N TYR A 128 -3.83 -11.17 21.42
CA TYR A 128 -5.11 -11.65 21.92
C TYR A 128 -5.05 -13.12 22.36
N ILE A 129 -4.46 -14.00 21.54
CA ILE A 129 -4.27 -15.42 21.90
C ILE A 129 -3.42 -15.53 23.17
N LYS A 130 -2.32 -14.77 23.25
CA LYS A 130 -1.43 -14.80 24.42
C LYS A 130 -2.15 -14.36 25.70
N GLU A 131 -2.93 -13.29 25.62
CA GLU A 131 -3.73 -12.80 26.75
C GLU A 131 -4.80 -13.81 27.16
N LYS A 132 -5.55 -14.37 26.20
CA LYS A 132 -6.58 -15.38 26.48
C LYS A 132 -6.00 -16.66 27.06
N ASN A 133 -4.83 -17.10 26.62
CA ASN A 133 -4.14 -18.23 27.25
C ASN A 133 -3.80 -17.94 28.72
N LYS A 134 -3.32 -16.73 29.04
CA LYS A 134 -3.09 -16.33 30.44
C LYS A 134 -4.39 -16.33 31.26
N GLU A 135 -5.49 -15.83 30.70
CA GLU A 135 -6.80 -15.86 31.36
C GLU A 135 -7.26 -17.28 31.66
N ILE A 136 -7.12 -18.21 30.71
CA ILE A 136 -7.49 -19.62 30.89
C ILE A 136 -6.65 -20.27 32.00
N VAL A 137 -5.33 -20.02 32.01
CA VAL A 137 -4.45 -20.53 33.07
C VAL A 137 -4.84 -19.96 34.43
N ARG A 138 -5.11 -18.65 34.53
CA ARG A 138 -5.60 -18.04 35.78
C ARG A 138 -6.92 -18.67 36.24
N LEU A 139 -7.85 -18.92 35.33
CA LEU A 139 -9.11 -19.59 35.64
C LEU A 139 -8.87 -21.00 36.18
N ALA A 140 -7.99 -21.78 35.55
CA ALA A 140 -7.64 -23.12 35.99
C ALA A 140 -7.01 -23.11 37.39
N ILE A 141 -6.07 -22.19 37.65
CA ILE A 141 -5.46 -22.01 38.98
C ILE A 141 -6.52 -21.64 40.02
N ASN A 142 -7.44 -20.73 39.71
CA ASN A 142 -8.50 -20.34 40.63
C ASN A 142 -9.45 -21.51 40.94
N MET A 143 -9.80 -22.31 39.94
CA MET A 143 -10.60 -23.53 40.14
C MET A 143 -9.87 -24.55 41.01
N ALA A 144 -8.59 -24.81 40.73
CA ALA A 144 -7.77 -25.70 41.54
C ALA A 144 -7.67 -25.23 43.00
N SER A 145 -7.39 -23.94 43.20
CA SER A 145 -7.36 -23.32 44.53
C SER A 145 -8.68 -23.48 45.27
N SER A 146 -9.82 -23.24 44.60
CA SER A 146 -11.14 -23.40 45.21
C SER A 146 -11.45 -24.85 45.61
N VAL A 147 -11.08 -25.83 44.77
CA VAL A 147 -11.27 -27.26 45.06
C VAL A 147 -10.38 -27.69 46.22
N LEU A 148 -9.11 -27.27 46.22
CA LEU A 148 -8.18 -27.56 47.30
C LEU A 148 -8.64 -26.94 48.62
N LYS A 149 -9.04 -25.66 48.62
CA LYS A 149 -9.55 -25.00 49.85
C LYS A 149 -10.70 -25.77 50.46
N LYS A 150 -11.60 -26.30 49.63
CA LYS A 150 -12.69 -27.17 50.08
C LYS A 150 -12.21 -28.51 50.65
N HIS A 151 -11.19 -29.13 50.05
CA HIS A 151 -10.60 -30.37 50.59
C HIS A 151 -10.00 -30.16 51.99
N PHE A 152 -9.39 -28.99 52.22
CA PHE A 152 -8.81 -28.67 53.52
C PHE A 152 -9.81 -28.17 54.57
N GLU A 153 -11.12 -28.23 54.32
CA GLU A 153 -12.13 -27.95 55.36
C GLU A 153 -12.30 -29.10 56.36
N ASP A 154 -11.64 -30.25 56.14
CA ASP A 154 -11.64 -31.41 57.04
C ASP A 154 -10.44 -31.39 58.01
N GLU A 155 -10.65 -31.75 59.27
CA GLU A 155 -9.62 -31.74 60.32
C GLU A 155 -8.48 -32.72 60.02
N GLU A 156 -8.76 -33.78 59.24
CA GLU A 156 -7.78 -34.81 58.87
C GLU A 156 -6.87 -34.42 57.69
N SER A 157 -7.31 -33.46 56.88
CA SER A 157 -6.70 -33.13 55.60
C SER A 157 -5.24 -32.63 55.65
N MET A 158 -4.81 -32.07 56.78
CA MET A 158 -3.47 -31.49 56.93
C MET A 158 -2.40 -32.51 57.36
N SER A 159 -2.79 -33.61 58.02
CA SER A 159 -1.85 -34.52 58.66
C SER A 159 -0.92 -35.19 57.64
N ASP A 160 -1.47 -35.69 56.54
CA ASP A 160 -0.68 -36.37 55.50
C ASP A 160 0.30 -35.44 54.80
N LEU A 161 -0.12 -34.21 54.49
CA LEU A 161 0.74 -33.19 53.90
C LEU A 161 1.95 -32.91 54.81
N LEU A 162 1.70 -32.73 56.10
CA LEU A 162 2.76 -32.43 57.07
C LEU A 162 3.68 -33.62 57.29
N LYS A 163 3.15 -34.86 57.36
CA LYS A 163 3.94 -36.09 57.48
C LYS A 163 4.91 -36.23 56.30
N GLN A 164 4.42 -36.05 55.07
CA GLN A 164 5.27 -36.10 53.87
C GLN A 164 6.39 -35.06 53.92
N ILE A 165 6.06 -33.81 54.25
CA ILE A 165 7.07 -32.75 54.30
C ILE A 165 8.11 -33.03 55.39
N ILE A 166 7.69 -33.48 56.58
CA ILE A 166 8.63 -33.79 57.67
C ILE A 166 9.53 -34.99 57.31
N GLN A 167 8.99 -36.00 56.62
CA GLN A 167 9.78 -37.12 56.08
C GLN A 167 10.85 -36.64 55.10
N ASP A 168 10.52 -35.72 54.19
CA ASP A 168 11.49 -35.21 53.21
C ASP A 168 12.68 -34.45 53.85
N TYR A 169 12.54 -34.02 55.11
CA TYR A 169 13.59 -33.32 55.86
C TYR A 169 14.25 -34.19 56.94
N GLU A 170 14.58 -35.44 56.62
CA GLU A 170 15.35 -36.34 57.48
C GLU A 170 16.62 -35.66 58.02
N GLY A 171 16.80 -35.66 59.35
CA GLY A 171 18.01 -35.15 60.01
C GLY A 171 17.80 -33.99 60.99
N SER A 172 16.61 -33.37 61.05
CA SER A 172 16.31 -32.37 62.10
C SER A 172 15.89 -33.04 63.41
N SER A 173 16.40 -32.56 64.55
CA SER A 173 16.08 -33.16 65.86
C SER A 173 14.66 -32.84 66.35
N SER A 174 14.14 -31.67 65.98
CA SER A 174 12.82 -31.18 66.38
C SER A 174 12.19 -30.27 65.33
N PHE A 175 10.87 -30.33 65.26
CA PHE A 175 10.02 -29.51 64.40
C PHE A 175 8.93 -28.85 65.24
N ILE A 176 8.66 -27.57 64.98
CA ILE A 176 7.50 -26.85 65.52
C ILE A 176 6.55 -26.58 64.36
N VAL A 177 5.33 -27.12 64.41
CA VAL A 177 4.28 -26.92 63.42
C VAL A 177 3.29 -25.91 63.96
N ARG A 178 3.18 -24.75 63.33
CA ARG A 178 2.12 -23.77 63.59
C ARG A 178 1.02 -23.93 62.55
N CYS A 179 -0.22 -24.12 62.99
CA CYS A 179 -1.37 -24.29 62.11
C CYS A 179 -2.63 -23.70 62.76
N ASN A 180 -3.69 -23.54 61.97
CA ASN A 180 -5.00 -23.16 62.50
C ASN A 180 -5.44 -24.12 63.63
N SER A 181 -6.10 -23.61 64.68
CA SER A 181 -6.56 -24.43 65.80
C SER A 181 -7.45 -25.61 65.37
N PHE A 182 -8.18 -25.43 64.26
CA PHE A 182 -9.03 -26.44 63.65
C PHE A 182 -8.32 -27.78 63.37
N TYR A 183 -7.03 -27.79 63.06
CA TYR A 183 -6.29 -29.03 62.76
C TYR A 183 -5.48 -29.57 63.93
N LYS A 184 -5.29 -28.79 65.00
CA LYS A 184 -4.26 -29.05 66.02
C LYS A 184 -4.38 -30.46 66.60
N ASP A 185 -5.55 -30.80 67.12
CA ASP A 185 -5.73 -32.03 67.89
C ASP A 185 -5.60 -33.28 67.01
N ASN A 186 -6.07 -33.20 65.76
CA ASN A 186 -5.89 -34.28 64.81
C ASN A 186 -4.42 -34.44 64.38
N ILE A 187 -3.71 -33.35 64.11
CA ILE A 187 -2.29 -33.39 63.79
C ILE A 187 -1.49 -34.00 64.96
N GLU A 188 -1.74 -33.59 66.20
CA GLU A 188 -1.06 -34.15 67.39
C GLU A 188 -1.23 -35.66 67.46
N LYS A 189 -2.47 -36.15 67.36
CA LYS A 189 -2.79 -37.58 67.38
C LYS A 189 -2.11 -38.34 66.24
N GLU A 190 -2.20 -37.82 65.02
CA GLU A 190 -1.66 -38.47 63.83
C GLU A 190 -0.11 -38.51 63.83
N PHE A 191 0.55 -37.51 64.42
CA PHE A 191 2.00 -37.52 64.56
C PHE A 191 2.49 -38.45 65.67
N GLU A 192 1.71 -38.67 66.74
CA GLU A 192 2.02 -39.70 67.74
C GLU A 192 2.03 -41.10 67.11
N LEU A 193 0.97 -41.44 66.37
CA LEU A 193 0.87 -42.70 65.63
C LEU A 193 2.03 -42.85 64.62
N PHE A 194 2.26 -41.81 63.84
CA PHE A 194 3.30 -41.80 62.83
C PHE A 194 4.71 -42.00 63.40
N LYS A 195 4.98 -41.47 64.60
CA LYS A 195 6.25 -41.66 65.31
C LYS A 195 6.47 -43.12 65.71
N GLU A 196 5.42 -43.83 66.13
CA GLU A 196 5.47 -45.25 66.47
C GLU A 196 5.73 -46.12 65.22
N GLU A 197 5.07 -45.81 64.11
CA GLU A 197 5.16 -46.57 62.86
C GLU A 197 6.51 -46.41 62.13
N THR A 198 7.08 -45.20 62.16
CA THR A 198 8.29 -44.88 61.35
C THR A 198 9.59 -44.83 62.15
N SER A 199 9.54 -45.09 63.46
CA SER A 199 10.69 -44.90 64.37
C SER A 199 11.32 -43.50 64.25
N LEU A 200 10.48 -42.48 63.98
CA LEU A 200 10.91 -41.11 63.78
C LEU A 200 11.65 -40.62 65.04
N LYS A 201 12.94 -40.27 64.89
CA LYS A 201 13.75 -39.73 66.01
C LYS A 201 13.43 -38.26 66.31
N SER A 202 12.77 -37.58 65.38
CA SER A 202 12.44 -36.16 65.47
C SER A 202 11.24 -35.94 66.39
N SER A 203 11.30 -34.92 67.24
CA SER A 203 10.14 -34.50 68.07
C SER A 203 9.34 -33.44 67.32
N VAL A 204 8.03 -33.66 67.13
CA VAL A 204 7.13 -32.70 66.49
C VAL A 204 6.26 -32.05 67.56
N PHE A 205 6.25 -30.73 67.61
CA PHE A 205 5.43 -29.93 68.52
C PHE A 205 4.42 -29.11 67.73
N VAL A 206 3.14 -29.22 68.04
CA VAL A 206 2.07 -28.51 67.33
C VAL A 206 1.62 -27.30 68.14
N ILE A 207 1.47 -26.15 67.50
CA ILE A 207 1.02 -24.89 68.10
C ILE A 207 -0.17 -24.37 67.30
N ALA A 208 -1.30 -24.17 67.97
CA ALA A 208 -2.46 -23.50 67.38
C ALA A 208 -2.15 -22.00 67.16
N ASP A 209 -2.45 -21.53 65.96
CA ASP A 209 -2.28 -20.16 65.52
C ASP A 209 -3.38 -19.81 64.52
N ASP A 210 -4.46 -19.20 65.02
CA ASP A 210 -5.62 -18.82 64.21
C ASP A 210 -5.36 -17.62 63.29
N SER A 211 -4.17 -17.02 63.33
CA SER A 211 -3.75 -16.07 62.30
C SER A 211 -3.36 -16.76 60.98
N ILE A 212 -3.20 -18.09 61.00
CA ILE A 212 -2.94 -18.91 59.83
C ILE A 212 -4.27 -19.44 59.28
N ASP A 213 -4.53 -19.13 58.00
CA ASP A 213 -5.72 -19.60 57.30
C ASP A 213 -5.76 -21.13 57.16
N LYS A 214 -6.96 -21.68 57.08
CA LYS A 214 -7.19 -23.11 56.81
C LYS A 214 -6.48 -23.56 55.52
N GLY A 215 -5.90 -24.76 55.55
CA GLY A 215 -5.10 -25.31 54.45
C GLY A 215 -3.65 -24.80 54.40
N ASN A 216 -3.20 -24.05 55.41
CA ASN A 216 -1.82 -23.59 55.53
C ASN A 216 -1.22 -23.94 56.89
N ALA A 217 0.11 -24.06 56.91
CA ALA A 217 0.90 -24.26 58.12
C ALA A 217 2.31 -23.68 57.97
N ILE A 218 2.97 -23.45 59.09
CA ILE A 218 4.38 -23.04 59.15
C ILE A 218 5.15 -24.10 59.94
N ILE A 219 6.16 -24.69 59.32
CA ILE A 219 7.06 -25.65 59.94
C ILE A 219 8.37 -24.94 60.27
N GLN A 220 8.73 -24.89 61.54
CA GLN A 220 9.99 -24.33 62.02
C GLN A 220 10.93 -25.45 62.49
N LYS A 221 12.18 -25.38 62.04
CA LYS A 221 13.28 -26.28 62.42
C LYS A 221 14.48 -25.47 62.90
N GLU A 222 15.50 -26.14 63.43
CA GLU A 222 16.72 -25.49 63.95
C GLU A 222 17.34 -24.48 62.96
N ASN A 223 17.30 -24.81 61.66
CA ASN A 223 17.99 -24.07 60.61
C ASN A 223 17.04 -23.20 59.75
N GLY A 224 15.80 -22.94 60.18
CA GLY A 224 14.90 -22.05 59.46
C GLY A 224 13.41 -22.36 59.57
N ARG A 225 12.62 -21.70 58.73
CA ARG A 225 11.16 -21.85 58.63
C ARG A 225 10.75 -22.21 57.22
N ILE A 226 9.69 -23.00 57.11
CA ILE A 226 9.08 -23.45 55.85
C ILE A 226 7.61 -23.08 55.92
N ILE A 227 7.12 -22.36 54.90
CA ILE A 227 5.69 -22.06 54.75
C ILE A 227 5.12 -23.10 53.81
N VAL A 228 4.09 -23.81 54.26
CA VAL A 228 3.49 -24.93 53.53
C VAL A 228 1.97 -24.75 53.48
N GLY A 229 1.35 -25.22 52.42
CA GLY A 229 -0.09 -25.09 52.25
C GLY A 229 -0.51 -24.69 50.86
N ILE A 230 -1.82 -24.51 50.71
CA ILE A 230 -2.47 -24.21 49.44
C ILE A 230 -1.93 -22.91 48.85
N ASP A 231 -1.84 -21.84 49.64
CA ASP A 231 -1.52 -20.53 49.09
C ASP A 231 -0.09 -20.47 48.55
N CYS A 232 0.87 -21.08 49.28
CA CYS A 232 2.26 -21.20 48.82
C CYS A 232 2.37 -22.05 47.53
N ALA A 233 1.62 -23.14 47.44
CA ALA A 233 1.62 -24.00 46.25
C ALA A 233 0.98 -23.30 45.03
N MET A 234 -0.13 -22.59 45.24
CA MET A 234 -0.81 -21.85 44.17
C MET A 234 0.03 -20.67 43.68
N GLU A 235 0.74 -19.96 44.56
CA GLU A 235 1.63 -18.87 44.15
C GLU A 235 2.78 -19.41 43.29
N LYS A 236 3.44 -20.49 43.70
CA LYS A 236 4.50 -21.13 42.88
C LYS A 236 4.00 -21.61 41.52
N LEU A 237 2.79 -22.18 41.46
CA LEU A 237 2.19 -22.59 40.18
C LEU A 237 1.90 -21.38 39.30
N LYS A 238 1.46 -20.26 39.88
CA LYS A 238 1.21 -19.03 39.17
C LYS A 238 2.52 -18.44 38.61
N GLU A 239 3.57 -18.39 39.42
CA GLU A 239 4.92 -17.98 39.01
C GLU A 239 5.43 -18.82 37.84
N GLU A 240 5.36 -20.14 37.94
CA GLU A 240 5.89 -21.05 36.92
C GLU A 240 5.07 -21.02 35.61
N LEU A 241 3.73 -20.92 35.71
CA LEU A 241 2.85 -21.01 34.54
C LEU A 241 2.61 -19.66 33.85
N LEU A 242 2.70 -18.54 34.57
CA LEU A 242 2.45 -17.21 34.04
C LEU A 242 3.71 -16.34 33.92
N GLY A 243 4.81 -16.74 34.58
CA GLY A 243 6.02 -15.93 34.72
C GLY A 243 5.77 -14.66 35.56
N GLU A 244 4.85 -14.75 36.53
CA GLU A 244 4.35 -13.64 37.37
C GLU A 244 4.57 -13.92 38.85
#